data_AF-A0A9Q2FNK1-F1
#
_entry.id   AF-A0A9Q2FNK1-F1
#
_cell.length_a   1.000
_cell.length_b   1.000
_cell.length_c   1.000
_cell.angle_alpha   90.00
_cell.angle_beta   90.00
_cell.angle_gamma   90.00
#
_symmetry.space_group_name_H-M   'P 1'
#
loop_
_entity.id
_entity.type
_entity.pdbx_description
1 polymer ?
#
loop_
_entity_poly.entity_id
_entity_poly.type
_entity_poly.pdbx_seq_one_letter_code
_entity_poly.pdbx_strand_id
1 'polypeptide(L)'
;MENALRLAHDHVYTARNADRLSLQPYVTQLLEGLIMSRQDMPIQLALQVEDLDVKSDIAIPLDLILNKFATNSRKYSFTDKSEADTGFISVDARRRDGWLHIRIWNNGNGLSVKDRARA
;
A
#
# COMPACT_ATOMS: atom_id res chain seq x y z
N MET A 1 -9.52 8.86 -11.23
CA MET A 1 -8.61 7.73 -11.50
C MET A 1 -7.19 8.20 -11.83
N GLU A 2 -7.01 9.47 -12.20
CA GLU A 2 -5.73 10.04 -12.67
C GLU A 2 -4.62 10.20 -11.61
N ASN A 3 -4.92 10.59 -10.37
CA ASN A 3 -3.83 10.88 -9.39
C ASN A 3 -3.05 9.63 -8.94
N ALA A 4 -3.69 8.46 -8.91
CA ALA A 4 -3.04 7.22 -8.49
C ALA A 4 -2.02 6.73 -9.53
N LEU A 5 -2.23 7.02 -10.82
CA LEU A 5 -1.27 6.67 -11.87
C LEU A 5 -0.09 7.64 -11.90
N ARG A 6 -0.30 8.91 -11.49
CA ARG A 6 0.73 9.96 -11.50
C ARG A 6 1.76 9.79 -10.38
N LEU A 7 1.31 9.54 -9.14
CA LEU A 7 2.21 9.25 -8.01
C LEU A 7 2.93 7.89 -8.16
N ALA A 8 2.24 6.90 -8.75
CA ALA A 8 2.84 5.63 -9.16
C ALA A 8 3.94 5.83 -10.21
N HIS A 9 3.71 6.71 -11.20
CA HIS A 9 4.66 6.98 -12.27
C HIS A 9 5.94 7.65 -11.76
N ASP A 10 5.87 8.64 -10.87
CA ASP A 10 7.04 9.47 -10.53
C ASP A 10 8.08 8.72 -9.68
N HIS A 11 7.68 7.86 -8.74
CA HIS A 11 8.62 7.02 -7.97
C HIS A 11 9.15 5.80 -8.77
N VAL A 12 8.31 5.23 -9.65
CA VAL A 12 8.73 4.17 -10.58
C VAL A 12 9.66 4.72 -11.67
N TYR A 13 9.57 6.00 -12.05
CA TYR A 13 10.45 6.58 -13.07
C TYR A 13 11.91 6.61 -12.62
N THR A 14 12.19 6.86 -11.33
CA THR A 14 13.55 6.73 -10.78
C THR A 14 14.03 5.28 -10.79
N ALA A 15 13.11 4.31 -10.64
CA ALA A 15 13.39 2.87 -10.74
C ALA A 15 13.48 2.33 -12.18
N ARG A 16 12.98 3.04 -13.20
CA ARG A 16 13.05 2.57 -14.60
C ARG A 16 14.48 2.48 -15.15
N ASN A 17 15.45 3.09 -14.49
CA ASN A 17 16.88 2.99 -14.83
C ASN A 17 17.67 2.01 -13.93
N ALA A 18 17.01 1.36 -12.96
CA ALA A 18 17.65 0.42 -12.04
C ALA A 18 17.04 -0.98 -12.21
N ASP A 19 17.86 -2.02 -12.35
CA ASP A 19 17.39 -3.41 -12.44
C ASP A 19 16.73 -3.90 -11.14
N ARG A 20 17.06 -3.25 -10.02
CA ARG A 20 16.66 -3.62 -8.66
C ARG A 20 16.45 -2.39 -7.79
N LEU A 21 15.65 -2.55 -6.74
CA LEU A 21 15.47 -1.55 -5.69
C LEU A 21 15.28 -2.20 -4.31
N SER A 22 15.69 -1.50 -3.26
CA SER A 22 15.48 -1.94 -1.88
C SER A 22 14.00 -1.74 -1.50
N LEU A 23 13.37 -2.83 -1.08
CA LEU A 23 11.93 -2.92 -0.86
C LEU A 23 11.46 -2.12 0.35
N GLN A 24 12.22 -2.16 1.45
CA GLN A 24 11.90 -1.46 2.68
C GLN A 24 11.73 0.07 2.49
N PRO A 25 12.73 0.81 1.98
CA PRO A 25 12.60 2.25 1.77
C PRO A 25 11.51 2.57 0.76
N TYR A 26 11.34 1.72 -0.26
CA TYR A 26 10.33 1.90 -1.28
C TYR A 26 8.89 1.80 -0.73
N VAL A 27 8.56 0.72 -0.01
CA VAL A 27 7.23 0.53 0.59
C VAL A 27 6.94 1.60 1.63
N THR A 28 7.96 1.99 2.40
CA THR A 28 7.86 3.03 3.42
C THR A 28 7.48 4.37 2.79
N GLN A 29 8.25 4.83 1.79
CA GLN A 29 7.98 6.09 1.09
C GLN A 29 6.58 6.11 0.44
N LEU A 30 6.21 5.01 -0.22
CA LEU A 30 4.91 4.90 -0.89
C LEU A 30 3.75 5.08 0.10
N LEU A 31 3.77 4.34 1.21
CA LEU A 31 2.65 4.32 2.14
C LEU A 31 2.59 5.56 3.04
N GLU A 32 3.74 6.08 3.47
CA GLU A 32 3.80 7.36 4.18
C GLU A 32 3.26 8.49 3.31
N GLY A 33 3.68 8.59 2.05
CA GLY A 33 3.19 9.62 1.12
C GLY A 33 1.68 9.54 0.89
N LEU A 34 1.13 8.33 0.78
CA LEU A 34 -0.31 8.13 0.58
C LEU A 34 -1.12 8.45 1.83
N ILE A 35 -0.64 8.07 3.01
CA ILE A 35 -1.37 8.27 4.27
C ILE A 35 -1.32 9.73 4.72
N MET A 36 -0.15 10.36 4.65
CA MET A 36 0.05 11.76 5.07
C MET A 36 -0.66 12.78 4.16
N SER A 37 -1.04 12.39 2.94
CA SER A 37 -1.62 13.31 1.95
C SER A 37 -3.01 13.89 2.28
N ARG A 38 -3.73 13.37 3.28
CA ARG A 38 -4.99 13.99 3.75
C ARG A 38 -5.11 13.91 5.27
N GLN A 39 -5.76 14.90 5.86
CA GLN A 39 -5.90 15.08 7.31
C GLN A 39 -7.31 14.75 7.83
N ASP A 40 -8.17 14.18 6.99
CA ASP A 40 -9.57 13.91 7.30
C ASP A 40 -9.76 12.82 8.38
N MET A 41 -8.81 11.90 8.52
CA MET A 41 -8.79 10.91 9.61
C MET A 41 -7.35 10.50 9.94
N PRO A 42 -7.00 10.32 11.22
CA PRO A 42 -5.73 9.70 11.61
C PRO A 42 -5.68 8.23 11.18
N ILE A 43 -4.64 7.86 10.41
CA ILE A 43 -4.33 6.48 10.08
C ILE A 43 -2.94 6.16 10.63
N GLN A 44 -2.85 5.12 11.45
CA GLN A 44 -1.60 4.54 11.90
C GLN A 44 -1.09 3.52 10.88
N LEU A 45 0.22 3.56 10.65
CA LEU A 45 0.91 2.66 9.75
C LEU A 45 1.90 1.79 10.54
N ALA A 46 1.82 0.47 10.36
CA ALA A 46 2.79 -0.48 10.88
C ALA A 46 3.49 -1.19 9.71
N LEU A 47 4.80 -0.98 9.60
CA LEU A 47 5.64 -1.58 8.55
C LEU A 47 6.62 -2.57 9.15
N GLN A 48 6.55 -3.81 8.68
CA GLN A 48 7.52 -4.87 8.95
C GLN A 48 8.03 -5.38 7.60
N VAL A 49 8.92 -4.61 6.99
CA VAL A 49 9.47 -4.93 5.67
C VAL A 49 10.93 -5.29 5.83
N GLU A 50 11.28 -6.51 5.44
CA GLU A 50 12.65 -6.99 5.38
C GLU A 50 13.46 -6.13 4.37
N ASP A 51 14.68 -5.76 4.76
CA ASP A 51 15.60 -5.04 3.87
C ASP A 51 16.13 -6.02 2.82
N LEU A 52 15.49 -6.03 1.67
CA LEU A 52 15.82 -6.89 0.55
C LEU A 52 15.64 -6.16 -0.76
N ASP A 53 16.46 -6.54 -1.74
CA ASP A 53 16.30 -6.05 -3.10
C ASP A 53 15.27 -6.87 -3.86
N VAL A 54 14.37 -6.18 -4.54
CA VAL A 54 13.46 -6.73 -5.53
C VAL A 54 13.85 -6.24 -6.92
N LYS A 55 13.60 -7.07 -7.92
CA LYS A 55 13.71 -6.65 -9.31
C LYS A 55 12.58 -5.66 -9.64
N SER A 56 12.85 -4.74 -10.56
CA SER A 56 11.88 -3.69 -10.94
C SER A 56 10.60 -4.26 -11.58
N ASP A 57 10.67 -5.43 -12.23
CA ASP A 57 9.51 -6.17 -12.74
C ASP A 57 8.53 -6.63 -11.64
N ILE A 58 9.00 -6.85 -10.42
CA ILE A 58 8.18 -7.15 -9.22
C ILE A 58 7.74 -5.87 -8.52
N ALA A 59 8.60 -4.85 -8.48
CA ALA A 59 8.29 -3.61 -7.77
C ALA A 59 7.15 -2.82 -8.42
N ILE A 60 7.09 -2.76 -9.76
CA ILE A 60 6.02 -2.07 -10.50
C ILE A 60 4.62 -2.61 -10.17
N PRO A 61 4.33 -3.93 -10.28
CA PRO A 61 3.02 -4.44 -9.88
C PRO A 61 2.77 -4.30 -8.39
N LEU A 62 3.81 -4.37 -7.55
CA LEU A 62 3.68 -4.13 -6.12
C LEU A 62 3.24 -2.69 -5.80
N ASP A 63 3.78 -1.70 -6.50
CA ASP A 63 3.36 -0.30 -6.43
C ASP A 63 1.84 -0.18 -6.58
N LEU A 64 1.33 -0.76 -7.66
CA LEU A 64 -0.07 -0.70 -8.02
C LEU A 64 -0.93 -1.36 -6.93
N ILE A 65 -0.53 -2.54 -6.45
CA ILE A 65 -1.26 -3.25 -5.39
C ILE A 65 -1.30 -2.41 -4.12
N LEU A 66 -0.15 -1.92 -3.63
CA LEU A 66 -0.05 -1.15 -2.41
C LEU A 66 -0.81 0.17 -2.50
N ASN A 67 -0.67 0.88 -3.62
CA ASN A 67 -1.35 2.14 -3.85
C ASN A 67 -2.87 1.96 -3.91
N LYS A 68 -3.35 0.95 -4.65
CA LYS A 68 -4.79 0.65 -4.70
C LYS A 68 -5.31 0.20 -3.35
N PHE A 69 -4.56 -0.63 -2.62
CA PHE A 69 -4.94 -1.05 -1.28
C PHE A 69 -5.05 0.13 -0.32
N ALA A 70 -4.02 0.99 -0.22
CA ALA A 70 -4.03 2.15 0.67
C ALA A 70 -5.13 3.15 0.28
N THR A 71 -5.26 3.45 -1.02
CA THR A 71 -6.30 4.34 -1.55
C THR A 71 -7.70 3.80 -1.27
N ASN A 72 -7.93 2.51 -1.47
CA ASN A 72 -9.23 1.88 -1.23
C ASN A 72 -9.55 1.75 0.25
N SER A 73 -8.55 1.40 1.08
CA SER A 73 -8.72 1.33 2.54
C SER A 73 -9.21 2.67 3.08
N ARG A 74 -8.60 3.77 2.62
CA ARG A 74 -9.01 5.13 3.00
C ARG A 74 -10.39 5.50 2.46
N LYS A 75 -10.68 5.21 1.20
CA LYS A 75 -11.94 5.62 0.55
C LYS A 75 -13.16 4.85 1.04
N TYR A 76 -12.99 3.58 1.39
CA TYR A 76 -14.10 2.65 1.58
C TYR A 76 -14.07 1.93 2.92
N SER A 77 -12.89 1.64 3.48
CA SER A 77 -12.79 0.86 4.72
C SER A 77 -12.85 1.73 5.97
N PHE A 78 -12.65 3.03 5.87
CA PHE A 78 -12.65 3.96 7.01
C PHE A 78 -13.74 5.04 6.91
N THR A 79 -14.88 4.77 6.28
CA THR A 79 -15.94 5.78 6.08
C THR A 79 -16.86 5.97 7.28
N ASP A 80 -17.09 4.93 8.09
CA ASP A 80 -18.05 4.95 9.22
C ASP A 80 -17.38 4.95 10.60
N LYS A 81 -16.11 5.34 10.65
CA LYS A 81 -15.36 5.43 11.91
C LYS A 81 -15.53 6.84 12.50
N SER A 82 -15.72 6.92 13.82
CA SER A 82 -15.78 8.22 14.51
C SER A 82 -14.42 8.91 14.48
N GLU A 83 -14.35 10.22 14.72
CA GLU A 83 -13.07 10.94 14.84
C GLU A 83 -12.17 10.38 15.97
N ALA A 84 -12.75 9.68 16.95
CA ALA A 84 -12.02 8.99 18.01
C ALA A 84 -11.41 7.65 17.56
N ASP A 85 -11.87 7.09 16.45
CA ASP A 85 -11.38 5.82 15.93
C ASP A 85 -10.20 6.03 14.98
N THR A 86 -9.08 5.41 15.30
CA THR A 86 -7.88 5.47 14.45
C THR A 86 -7.92 4.36 13.40
N GLY A 87 -7.81 4.75 12.12
CA GLY A 87 -7.58 3.79 11.04
C GLY A 87 -6.22 3.13 11.22
N PHE A 88 -6.09 1.85 10.89
CA PHE A 88 -4.83 1.14 10.98
C PHE A 88 -4.58 0.36 9.71
N ILE A 89 -3.37 0.50 9.17
CA ILE A 89 -2.86 -0.26 8.03
C ILE A 89 -1.56 -0.92 8.46
N SER A 90 -1.41 -2.21 8.11
CA SER A 90 -0.15 -2.93 8.30
C SER A 90 0.33 -3.57 7.01
N VAL A 91 1.65 -3.52 6.81
CA VAL A 91 2.35 -4.26 5.75
C VAL A 91 3.48 -5.08 6.36
N ASP A 92 3.43 -6.39 6.14
CA ASP A 92 4.52 -7.34 6.43
C ASP A 92 5.05 -7.87 5.09
N ALA A 93 6.35 -7.75 4.85
CA ALA A 93 6.98 -8.23 3.64
C ALA A 93 8.31 -8.89 3.96
N ARG A 94 8.47 -10.14 3.54
CA ARG A 94 9.60 -10.99 3.91
C ARG A 94 9.88 -12.08 2.89
N ARG A 95 11.12 -12.50 2.77
CA ARG A 95 11.52 -13.62 1.92
C ARG A 95 11.36 -14.94 2.67
N ARG A 96 10.64 -15.90 2.08
CA ARG A 96 10.53 -17.27 2.59
C ARG A 96 10.49 -18.24 1.42
N ASP A 97 11.24 -19.34 1.52
CA ASP A 97 11.27 -20.42 0.54
C ASP A 97 11.54 -19.96 -0.91
N GLY A 98 12.36 -18.92 -1.07
CA GLY A 98 12.69 -18.30 -2.37
C GLY A 98 11.64 -17.32 -2.89
N TRP A 99 10.50 -17.16 -2.21
CA TRP A 99 9.41 -16.27 -2.58
C TRP A 99 9.38 -15.02 -1.71
N LEU A 100 8.90 -13.93 -2.30
CA LEU A 100 8.55 -12.73 -1.55
C LEU A 100 7.11 -12.88 -1.06
N HIS A 101 6.95 -13.00 0.26
CA HIS A 101 5.64 -13.02 0.90
C HIS A 101 5.29 -11.62 1.37
N ILE A 102 4.14 -11.12 0.92
CA ILE A 102 3.64 -9.79 1.30
C ILE A 102 2.23 -9.95 1.85
N ARG A 103 2.02 -9.44 3.06
CA ARG A 103 0.72 -9.33 3.70
C ARG A 103 0.39 -7.87 3.89
N ILE A 104 -0.75 -7.48 3.35
CA ILE A 104 -1.35 -6.16 3.53
C ILE A 104 -2.68 -6.33 4.27
N TRP A 105 -2.92 -5.51 5.28
CA TRP A 105 -4.13 -5.60 6.10
C TRP A 105 -4.54 -4.23 6.64
N ASN A 106 -5.84 -4.03 6.87
CA ASN A 106 -6.38 -2.84 7.49
C ASN A 106 -7.50 -3.20 8.49
N ASN A 107 -7.74 -2.33 9.47
CA ASN A 107 -8.77 -2.51 10.51
C ASN A 107 -10.14 -1.91 10.14
N GLY A 108 -10.41 -1.68 8.86
CA GLY A 108 -11.62 -1.01 8.40
C GLY A 108 -12.80 -1.96 8.20
N ASN A 109 -13.90 -1.44 7.67
CA ASN A 109 -15.24 -2.04 7.66
C ASN A 109 -15.37 -3.29 6.75
N GLY A 110 -14.26 -3.84 6.24
CA GLY A 110 -14.23 -4.98 5.33
C GLY A 110 -14.93 -4.71 4.00
N LEU A 111 -15.00 -5.74 3.15
CA LEU A 111 -15.86 -5.71 1.97
C LEU A 111 -17.25 -6.20 2.39
N SER A 112 -18.28 -5.39 2.15
CA SER A 112 -19.66 -5.82 2.38
C SER A 112 -19.95 -7.06 1.52
N VAL A 113 -20.66 -8.05 2.08
CA VAL A 113 -20.99 -9.29 1.36
C VAL A 113 -21.82 -9.00 0.08
N LYS A 114 -22.47 -7.84 -0.01
CA LYS A 114 -23.27 -7.42 -1.17
C LYS A 114 -22.44 -7.09 -2.42
N ASP A 115 -21.14 -6.83 -2.28
CA ASP A 115 -20.26 -6.52 -3.42
C ASP A 115 -19.70 -7.76 -4.12
N ARG A 116 -19.90 -8.96 -3.55
CA ARG A 116 -19.42 -10.23 -4.14
C ARG A 116 -20.27 -10.76 -5.30
N ALA A 117 -21.45 -10.20 -5.54
CA ALA A 117 -22.39 -10.68 -6.56
C ALA A 117 -22.16 -10.07 -7.96
N ARG A 118 -21.09 -9.28 -8.17
CA ARG A 118 -20.78 -8.61 -9.45
C ARG A 118 -19.34 -8.82 -9.96
N ALA A 119 -18.59 -9.76 -9.40
CA ALA A 119 -17.26 -10.13 -9.89
C ALA A 119 -17.31 -11.46 -10.66
#